data_AF-A0A133PXY5-F1
#
_entry.id   AF-A0A133PXY5-F1
#
_cell.length_a   1.000
_cell.length_b   1.000
_cell.length_c   1.000
_cell.angle_alpha   90.00
_cell.angle_beta   90.00
_cell.angle_gamma   90.00
#
_symmetry.space_group_name_H-M   'P 1'
#
loop_
_entity.id
_entity.type
_entity.pdbx_description
1 polymer ?
#
loop_
_entity_poly.entity_id
_entity_poly.type
_entity_poly.pdbx_seq_one_letter_code
_entity_poly.pdbx_strand_id
1 'polypeptide(L)'
;LFSGFVFFFLNWWLLVLPIGKVGAASLYIFTLSIGYICLLMGGVWMSRLLKNNLMDDVFNTENESFMQETRLMENEYSVNLPTRFYYKKKWNKGWINVVNPFRASMVLGTPGSGKSYAIVNNYIKQQIEKGFAMYIYDYKFPDLSEIAYNHLLHHLEAYKVKPQFYVINFDDPRRSHRCNPINPAFMTDISDAYESAYTIMLNLNRSWIQKQGDFFVESPIILLAAIIWFLKIYENGKYCTFPHAIEFLNRPYAQIFPILTSYDELANYLSPFMDAWEGGAQDQLQGQIASAKIPLSRMISPALYWVMTGDDFSLDINNPNEPKVLVVGNNPDRQNIYSAALGLYNSRIVKLINKKKQLKSSVIIDELPTIYFRGLDNLIATARSNKVAVCLGFQDFSQLTRDYGDKESKVIQNTVGNVFSGQVVGETAKTLSERFGKVLQQRQSMTINRNDKSTSISTQMDSLIPASKISNLTQGMFVGAVSDNFDERIDQKIFHAEIVVNVAKVSAETKDYEPIPIIADFKNETDSDNLQETIEANYRHVKQDVLSLVDSETIRIKTDPNLAHLIKV
;
A
#
# COMPACT_ATOMS: atom_id res chain seq x y z
N LEU A 1 24.32 -59.11 -10.96
CA LEU A 1 23.60 -60.25 -10.36
C LEU A 1 23.77 -61.52 -11.18
N PHE A 2 23.32 -61.57 -12.45
CA PHE A 2 23.45 -62.76 -13.30
C PHE A 2 24.88 -63.33 -13.38
N SER A 3 25.87 -62.50 -13.77
CA SER A 3 27.28 -62.95 -13.84
C SER A 3 27.84 -63.37 -12.48
N GLY A 4 27.45 -62.70 -11.41
CA GLY A 4 27.84 -63.06 -10.04
C GLY A 4 27.27 -64.41 -9.60
N PHE A 5 26.01 -64.70 -9.97
CA PHE A 5 25.36 -65.98 -9.72
C PHE A 5 26.05 -67.12 -10.48
N VAL A 6 26.36 -66.92 -11.75
CA VAL A 6 27.08 -67.91 -12.58
C VAL A 6 28.46 -68.20 -12.01
N PHE A 7 29.25 -67.17 -11.68
CA PHE A 7 30.60 -67.37 -11.14
C PHE A 7 30.63 -67.93 -9.71
N PHE A 8 29.60 -67.70 -8.90
CA PHE A 8 29.56 -68.18 -7.51
C PHE A 8 28.94 -69.58 -7.37
N PHE A 9 27.86 -69.88 -8.12
CA PHE A 9 27.12 -71.14 -7.99
C PHE A 9 27.41 -72.16 -9.11
N LEU A 10 27.90 -71.74 -10.27
CA LEU A 10 28.08 -72.60 -11.45
C LEU A 10 29.56 -72.74 -11.87
N ASN A 11 30.51 -72.54 -10.97
CA ASN A 11 31.94 -72.65 -11.25
C ASN A 11 32.57 -74.01 -10.89
N TRP A 12 31.77 -75.01 -10.49
CA TRP A 12 32.25 -76.32 -10.03
C TRP A 12 33.05 -77.11 -11.08
N TRP A 13 32.73 -76.93 -12.37
CA TRP A 13 33.41 -77.62 -13.48
C TRP A 13 34.88 -77.18 -13.65
N LEU A 14 35.27 -76.02 -13.10
CA LEU A 14 36.65 -75.54 -13.12
C LEU A 14 37.62 -76.44 -12.35
N LEU A 15 37.11 -77.23 -11.40
CA LEU A 15 37.90 -78.20 -10.63
C LEU A 15 38.21 -79.49 -11.42
N VAL A 16 37.52 -79.72 -12.54
CA VAL A 16 37.68 -80.92 -13.39
C VAL A 16 38.59 -80.64 -14.59
N LEU A 17 39.06 -79.39 -14.76
CA LEU A 17 39.93 -79.02 -15.87
C LEU A 17 41.30 -79.73 -15.77
N PRO A 18 41.89 -80.16 -16.90
CA PRO A 18 43.18 -80.86 -16.96
C PRO A 18 44.37 -79.89 -16.80
N ILE A 19 44.26 -78.99 -15.83
CA ILE A 19 45.27 -78.00 -15.45
C ILE A 19 45.72 -78.44 -14.06
N GLY A 20 47.02 -78.50 -13.78
CA GLY A 20 47.55 -79.08 -12.52
C GLY A 20 46.78 -78.63 -11.27
N LYS A 21 46.68 -79.51 -10.25
CA LYS A 21 45.77 -79.36 -9.09
C LYS A 21 45.79 -77.96 -8.45
N VAL A 22 46.97 -77.33 -8.38
CA VAL A 22 47.14 -75.97 -7.85
C VAL A 22 46.48 -74.91 -8.75
N GLY A 23 46.66 -75.01 -10.07
CA GLY A 23 46.07 -74.07 -11.04
C GLY A 23 44.55 -74.15 -11.08
N ALA A 24 43.98 -75.36 -11.06
CA ALA A 24 42.53 -75.56 -11.00
C ALA A 24 41.93 -74.97 -9.70
N ALA A 25 42.58 -75.20 -8.56
CA ALA A 25 42.16 -74.64 -7.27
C ALA A 25 42.26 -73.10 -7.23
N SER A 26 43.35 -72.51 -7.72
CA SER A 26 43.52 -71.06 -7.78
C SER A 26 42.46 -70.38 -8.66
N LEU A 27 42.16 -70.97 -9.83
CA LEU A 27 41.15 -70.43 -10.74
C LEU A 27 39.73 -70.55 -10.17
N TYR A 28 39.43 -71.65 -9.47
CA TYR A 28 38.17 -71.84 -8.76
C TYR A 28 37.98 -70.80 -7.65
N ILE A 29 38.99 -70.60 -6.80
CA ILE A 29 38.95 -69.60 -5.72
C ILE A 29 38.78 -68.19 -6.29
N PHE A 30 39.52 -67.86 -7.35
CA PHE A 30 39.44 -66.54 -7.99
C PHE A 30 38.05 -66.25 -8.56
N THR A 31 37.46 -67.19 -9.29
CA THR A 31 36.10 -67.03 -9.84
C THR A 31 35.05 -66.98 -8.74
N LEU A 32 35.20 -67.75 -7.66
CA LEU A 32 34.32 -67.71 -6.50
C LEU A 32 34.38 -66.36 -5.79
N SER A 33 35.58 -65.80 -5.58
CA SER A 33 35.77 -64.48 -4.97
C SER A 33 35.15 -63.36 -5.84
N ILE A 34 35.36 -63.39 -7.16
CA ILE A 34 34.72 -62.45 -8.08
C ILE A 34 33.20 -62.58 -8.05
N GLY A 35 32.69 -63.82 -8.09
CA GLY A 35 31.25 -64.10 -8.01
C GLY A 35 30.63 -63.52 -6.74
N TYR A 36 31.28 -63.74 -5.59
CA TYR A 36 30.84 -63.22 -4.30
C TYR A 36 30.82 -61.68 -4.28
N ILE A 37 31.88 -61.03 -4.74
CA ILE A 37 31.96 -59.57 -4.80
C ILE A 37 30.87 -59.00 -5.73
N CYS A 38 30.64 -59.62 -6.89
CA CYS A 38 29.59 -59.21 -7.83
C CYS A 38 28.17 -59.39 -7.25
N LEU A 39 27.94 -60.43 -6.44
CA LEU A 39 26.67 -60.64 -5.73
C LEU A 39 26.49 -59.60 -4.62
N LEU A 40 27.55 -59.30 -3.84
CA LEU A 40 27.54 -58.24 -2.82
C LEU A 40 27.23 -56.88 -3.43
N MET A 41 27.93 -56.49 -4.50
CA MET A 41 27.67 -55.23 -5.21
C MET A 41 26.24 -55.19 -5.77
N GLY A 42 25.78 -56.29 -6.36
CA GLY A 42 24.41 -56.42 -6.86
C GLY A 42 23.35 -56.25 -5.77
N GLY A 43 23.57 -56.85 -4.59
CA GLY A 43 22.72 -56.71 -3.42
C GLY A 43 22.72 -55.26 -2.88
N VAL A 44 23.87 -54.61 -2.82
CA VAL A 44 23.98 -53.21 -2.38
C VAL A 44 23.24 -52.27 -3.34
N TRP A 45 23.37 -52.46 -4.65
CA TRP A 45 22.68 -51.63 -5.64
C TRP A 45 21.16 -51.85 -5.62
N MET A 46 20.72 -53.10 -5.48
CA MET A 46 19.31 -53.44 -5.30
C MET A 46 18.75 -52.85 -4.00
N SER A 47 19.52 -52.89 -2.90
CA SER A 47 19.16 -52.26 -1.63
C SER A 47 19.03 -50.73 -1.76
N ARG A 48 19.89 -50.07 -2.55
CA ARG A 48 19.78 -48.63 -2.84
C ARG A 48 18.54 -48.27 -3.66
N LEU A 49 18.13 -49.13 -4.60
CA LEU A 49 16.89 -48.98 -5.36
C LEU A 49 15.63 -49.19 -4.50
N LEU A 50 15.72 -50.01 -3.44
CA LEU A 50 14.60 -50.34 -2.55
C LEU A 50 14.50 -49.44 -1.31
N LYS A 51 15.55 -48.68 -0.98
CA LYS A 51 15.48 -47.64 0.05
C LYS A 51 14.74 -46.43 -0.49
N ASN A 52 13.43 -46.39 -0.24
CA ASN A 52 12.62 -45.20 -0.50
C ASN A 52 12.70 -44.23 0.67
N ASN A 53 13.19 -43.03 0.40
CA ASN A 53 13.38 -41.92 1.33
C ASN A 53 12.09 -41.11 1.54
N LEU A 54 10.95 -41.78 1.71
CA LEU A 54 9.63 -41.12 1.84
C LEU A 54 9.52 -40.19 3.06
N MET A 55 10.37 -40.37 4.08
CA MET A 55 10.35 -39.57 5.31
C MET A 55 11.39 -38.43 5.33
N ASP A 56 12.18 -38.25 4.26
CA ASP A 56 13.22 -37.21 4.23
C ASP A 56 12.64 -35.80 3.98
N ASP A 57 11.43 -35.69 3.42
CA ASP A 57 10.75 -34.41 3.12
C ASP A 57 9.30 -34.40 3.62
N VAL A 58 9.15 -34.44 4.95
CA VAL A 58 7.84 -34.44 5.64
C VAL A 58 6.98 -33.22 5.30
N PHE A 59 7.63 -32.09 4.98
CA PHE A 59 6.96 -30.83 4.64
C PHE A 59 6.81 -30.59 3.14
N ASN A 60 7.08 -31.61 2.30
CA ASN A 60 6.91 -31.56 0.85
C ASN A 60 7.61 -30.36 0.17
N THR A 61 8.70 -29.88 0.77
CA THR A 61 9.37 -28.63 0.38
C THR A 61 10.00 -28.75 -1.01
N GLU A 62 10.45 -29.94 -1.39
CA GLU A 62 11.03 -30.16 -2.71
C GLU A 62 9.97 -30.15 -3.82
N ASN A 63 8.82 -30.81 -3.59
CA ASN A 63 7.74 -30.87 -4.57
C ASN A 63 6.99 -29.53 -4.72
N GLU A 64 6.95 -28.73 -3.66
CA GLU A 64 6.41 -27.36 -3.67
C GLU A 64 7.43 -26.33 -4.20
N SER A 65 8.69 -26.72 -4.41
CA SER A 65 9.71 -25.84 -4.99
C SER A 65 9.59 -25.76 -6.51
N PHE A 66 9.75 -24.57 -7.06
CA PHE A 66 9.67 -24.33 -8.50
C PHE A 66 10.72 -23.32 -8.97
N MET A 67 11.04 -23.37 -10.26
CA MET A 67 11.98 -22.44 -10.88
C MET A 67 11.36 -21.04 -10.93
N GLN A 68 12.15 -20.03 -10.55
CA GLN A 68 11.74 -18.63 -10.55
C GLN A 68 12.55 -17.83 -11.57
N GLU A 69 12.16 -16.59 -11.83
CA GLU A 69 12.88 -15.73 -12.77
C GLU A 69 14.30 -15.43 -12.25
N THR A 70 15.29 -15.58 -13.13
CA THR A 70 16.72 -15.43 -12.79
C THR A 70 17.38 -14.29 -13.56
N ARG A 71 16.71 -13.78 -14.60
CA ARG A 71 17.17 -12.63 -15.37
C ARG A 71 16.75 -11.34 -14.65
N LEU A 72 17.67 -10.38 -14.59
CA LEU A 72 17.36 -9.00 -14.25
C LEU A 72 16.75 -8.32 -15.49
N MET A 73 15.55 -7.75 -15.35
CA MET A 73 14.84 -7.07 -16.43
C MET A 73 14.61 -5.60 -16.05
N GLU A 74 15.54 -4.73 -16.43
CA GLU A 74 15.50 -3.30 -16.14
C GLU A 74 14.92 -2.49 -17.29
N ASN A 75 14.05 -1.53 -16.95
CA ASN A 75 13.52 -0.55 -17.88
C ASN A 75 13.33 0.82 -17.19
N GLU A 76 12.79 1.78 -17.94
CA GLU A 76 12.57 3.17 -17.50
C GLU A 76 11.68 3.32 -16.23
N TYR A 77 10.92 2.27 -15.90
CA TYR A 77 9.89 2.26 -14.85
C TYR A 77 10.06 1.13 -13.83
N SER A 78 10.91 0.13 -14.12
CA SER A 78 10.86 -1.15 -13.42
C SER A 78 11.19 -1.01 -11.93
N VAL A 79 10.77 -1.97 -11.11
CA VAL A 79 11.33 -2.16 -9.77
C VAL A 79 11.85 -3.58 -9.67
N ASN A 80 13.14 -3.73 -9.39
CA ASN A 80 13.84 -5.00 -9.46
C ASN A 80 14.34 -5.39 -8.06
N LEU A 81 13.88 -6.53 -7.55
CA LEU A 81 14.20 -7.01 -6.20
C LEU A 81 15.06 -8.27 -6.31
N PRO A 82 16.30 -8.27 -5.77
CA PRO A 82 17.14 -9.46 -5.77
C PRO A 82 16.58 -10.51 -4.81
N THR A 83 16.58 -11.77 -5.21
CA THR A 83 15.99 -12.85 -4.41
C THR A 83 16.89 -14.07 -4.24
N ARG A 84 16.58 -14.86 -3.20
CA ARG A 84 17.08 -16.23 -3.02
C ARG A 84 15.90 -17.18 -2.92
N PHE A 85 15.88 -18.20 -3.74
CA PHE A 85 14.81 -19.19 -3.75
C PHE A 85 15.34 -20.62 -3.68
N TYR A 86 14.57 -21.51 -3.07
CA TYR A 86 14.91 -22.92 -2.97
C TYR A 86 14.35 -23.67 -4.18
N TYR A 87 15.20 -24.42 -4.88
CA TYR A 87 14.80 -25.27 -6.01
C TYR A 87 15.85 -26.37 -6.24
N LYS A 88 15.41 -27.61 -6.49
CA LYS A 88 16.28 -28.78 -6.71
C LYS A 88 17.30 -29.00 -5.58
N LYS A 89 16.82 -29.01 -4.33
CA LYS A 89 17.62 -29.14 -3.10
C LYS A 89 18.72 -28.09 -2.88
N LYS A 90 18.63 -26.92 -3.53
CA LYS A 90 19.63 -25.86 -3.44
C LYS A 90 18.98 -24.48 -3.38
N TRP A 91 19.68 -23.55 -2.74
CA TRP A 91 19.36 -22.14 -2.81
C TRP A 91 19.96 -21.53 -4.08
N ASN A 92 19.12 -20.86 -4.86
CA ASN A 92 19.45 -20.22 -6.12
C ASN A 92 19.23 -18.71 -6.00
N LYS A 93 20.00 -17.93 -6.75
CA LYS A 93 19.78 -16.48 -6.88
C LYS A 93 18.75 -16.23 -7.97
N GLY A 94 17.88 -15.25 -7.74
CA GLY A 94 16.87 -14.84 -8.70
C GLY A 94 16.55 -13.35 -8.61
N TRP A 95 15.50 -12.96 -9.33
CA TRP A 95 14.99 -11.61 -9.36
C TRP A 95 13.46 -11.61 -9.41
N ILE A 96 12.85 -10.70 -8.65
CA ILE A 96 11.47 -10.29 -8.90
C ILE A 96 11.52 -8.99 -9.70
N ASN A 97 11.04 -9.04 -10.95
CA ASN A 97 11.04 -7.89 -11.85
C ASN A 97 9.62 -7.34 -11.98
N VAL A 98 9.36 -6.19 -11.36
CA VAL A 98 8.14 -5.41 -11.61
C VAL A 98 8.39 -4.53 -12.82
N VAL A 99 8.28 -5.11 -14.02
CA VAL A 99 8.50 -4.38 -15.28
C VAL A 99 7.41 -3.34 -15.56
N ASN A 100 6.22 -3.51 -14.98
CA ASN A 100 5.12 -2.56 -15.07
C ASN A 100 4.52 -2.20 -13.70
N PRO A 101 5.06 -1.19 -13.00
CA PRO A 101 4.49 -0.74 -11.72
C PRO A 101 3.15 0.00 -11.90
N PHE A 102 2.79 0.41 -13.12
CA PHE A 102 1.51 1.09 -13.42
C PHE A 102 0.30 0.16 -13.39
N ARG A 103 0.52 -1.15 -13.23
CA ARG A 103 -0.56 -2.13 -12.93
C ARG A 103 -0.88 -2.20 -11.43
N ALA A 104 -0.35 -1.26 -10.65
CA ALA A 104 -0.39 -1.23 -9.19
C ALA A 104 0.26 -2.45 -8.53
N SER A 105 0.65 -2.26 -7.28
CA SER A 105 1.29 -3.26 -6.46
C SER A 105 0.65 -3.27 -5.08
N MET A 106 0.24 -4.45 -4.62
CA MET A 106 -0.18 -4.65 -3.23
C MET A 106 0.89 -5.41 -2.47
N VAL A 107 1.14 -5.00 -1.23
CA VAL A 107 2.10 -5.60 -0.32
C VAL A 107 1.38 -6.01 0.95
N LEU A 108 1.16 -7.32 1.09
CA LEU A 108 0.44 -7.97 2.17
C LEU A 108 1.41 -8.53 3.21
N GLY A 109 0.98 -8.63 4.46
CA GLY A 109 1.77 -9.25 5.52
C GLY A 109 1.49 -8.71 6.91
N THR A 110 1.54 -9.56 7.92
CA THR A 110 1.45 -9.17 9.33
C THR A 110 2.57 -8.19 9.72
N PRO A 111 2.41 -7.41 10.80
CA PRO A 111 3.49 -6.59 11.34
C PRO A 111 4.76 -7.42 11.57
N GLY A 112 5.91 -6.88 11.18
CA GLY A 112 7.20 -7.58 11.30
C GLY A 112 7.54 -8.52 10.12
N SER A 113 6.65 -8.74 9.15
CA SER A 113 6.95 -9.57 7.95
C SER A 113 8.01 -8.97 7.02
N GLY A 114 8.35 -7.69 7.18
CA GLY A 114 9.37 -7.00 6.39
C GLY A 114 8.85 -6.22 5.18
N LYS A 115 7.53 -5.99 5.06
CA LYS A 115 6.88 -5.28 3.93
C LYS A 115 7.61 -4.00 3.51
N SER A 116 7.76 -3.07 4.46
CA SER A 116 8.28 -1.73 4.17
C SER A 116 9.76 -1.81 3.79
N TYR A 117 10.55 -2.52 4.60
CA TYR A 117 11.99 -2.69 4.38
C TYR A 117 12.34 -3.43 3.08
N ALA A 118 11.62 -4.50 2.74
CA ALA A 118 11.92 -5.33 1.58
C ALA A 118 11.35 -4.76 0.27
N ILE A 119 10.19 -4.11 0.30
CA ILE A 119 9.45 -3.74 -0.91
C ILE A 119 9.25 -2.23 -1.00
N VAL A 120 8.58 -1.60 -0.03
CA VAL A 120 8.23 -0.17 -0.11
C VAL A 120 9.47 0.72 -0.24
N ASN A 121 10.51 0.45 0.54
CA ASN A 121 11.78 1.19 0.47
C ASN A 121 12.45 1.04 -0.90
N ASN A 122 12.39 -0.15 -1.51
CA ASN A 122 12.93 -0.37 -2.85
C ASN A 122 12.12 0.35 -3.92
N TYR A 123 10.79 0.45 -3.77
CA TYR A 123 9.96 1.29 -4.64
C TYR A 123 10.38 2.75 -4.55
N ILE A 124 10.47 3.30 -3.34
CA ILE A 124 10.88 4.70 -3.12
C ILE A 124 12.23 4.96 -3.79
N LYS A 125 13.25 4.15 -3.46
CA LYS A 125 14.62 4.34 -3.97
C LYS A 125 14.68 4.27 -5.50
N GLN A 126 14.25 3.14 -6.08
CA GLN A 126 14.39 2.91 -7.52
C GLN A 126 13.52 3.85 -8.37
N GLN A 127 12.38 4.31 -7.87
CA GLN A 127 11.55 5.28 -8.60
C GLN A 127 12.14 6.69 -8.56
N ILE A 128 12.78 7.09 -7.45
CA ILE A 128 13.53 8.34 -7.36
C ILE A 128 14.74 8.29 -8.33
N GLU A 129 15.50 7.20 -8.35
CA GLU A 129 16.61 6.98 -9.32
C GLU A 129 16.13 7.09 -10.77
N LYS A 130 14.85 6.80 -11.02
CA LYS A 130 14.22 6.86 -12.34
C LYS A 130 13.51 8.17 -12.63
N GLY A 131 13.53 9.15 -11.72
CA GLY A 131 12.94 10.48 -11.96
C GLY A 131 11.42 10.52 -11.81
N PHE A 132 10.83 9.74 -10.89
CA PHE A 132 9.40 9.82 -10.58
C PHE A 132 9.09 11.00 -9.65
N ALA A 133 8.01 11.73 -9.94
CA ALA A 133 7.33 12.49 -8.90
C ALA A 133 6.66 11.53 -7.91
N MET A 134 6.53 11.91 -6.63
CA MET A 134 6.11 10.94 -5.63
C MET A 134 5.18 11.55 -4.59
N TYR A 135 4.14 10.80 -4.26
CA TYR A 135 3.31 10.96 -3.08
C TYR A 135 3.59 9.81 -2.13
N ILE A 136 4.05 10.12 -0.92
CA ILE A 136 4.33 9.13 0.13
C ILE A 136 3.44 9.42 1.32
N TYR A 137 2.58 8.48 1.67
CA TYR A 137 1.89 8.47 2.95
C TYR A 137 2.71 7.66 3.95
N ASP A 138 3.34 8.38 4.88
CA ASP A 138 4.21 7.81 5.91
C ASP A 138 3.42 7.68 7.23
N TYR A 139 2.90 6.48 7.47
CA TYR A 139 2.11 6.19 8.67
C TYR A 139 2.93 6.28 9.96
N LYS A 140 4.25 6.08 9.89
CA LYS A 140 5.18 6.12 11.01
C LYS A 140 6.24 7.19 10.77
N PHE A 141 5.77 8.40 10.51
CA PHE A 141 6.66 9.51 10.19
C PHE A 141 7.76 9.66 11.26
N PRO A 142 9.05 9.81 10.88
CA PRO A 142 9.56 10.04 9.52
C PRO A 142 10.22 8.80 8.83
N ASP A 143 9.79 7.57 9.13
CA ASP A 143 10.44 6.33 8.63
C ASP A 143 10.67 6.29 7.11
N LEU A 144 9.61 6.50 6.31
CA LEU A 144 9.72 6.53 4.84
C LEU A 144 10.22 7.88 4.34
N SER A 145 9.90 8.93 5.09
CA SER A 145 10.22 10.32 4.79
C SER A 145 11.72 10.55 4.72
N GLU A 146 12.48 10.06 5.72
CA GLU A 146 13.94 10.19 5.76
C GLU A 146 14.61 9.44 4.61
N ILE A 147 14.10 8.25 4.27
CA ILE A 147 14.61 7.46 3.15
C ILE A 147 14.40 8.21 1.84
N ALA A 148 13.19 8.74 1.61
CA ALA A 148 12.87 9.48 0.40
C ALA A 148 13.70 10.76 0.28
N TYR A 149 13.82 11.53 1.38
CA TYR A 149 14.59 12.76 1.42
C TYR A 149 16.08 12.52 1.07
N ASN A 150 16.74 11.65 1.83
CA ASN A 150 18.17 11.38 1.65
C ASN A 150 18.45 10.76 0.28
N HIS A 151 17.61 9.85 -0.17
CA HIS A 151 17.80 9.24 -1.46
C HIS A 151 17.57 10.24 -2.61
N LEU A 152 16.65 11.19 -2.45
CA LEU A 152 16.44 12.26 -3.42
C LEU A 152 17.65 13.19 -3.53
N LEU A 153 18.27 13.58 -2.41
CA LEU A 153 19.46 14.45 -2.40
C LEU A 153 20.59 13.93 -3.29
N HIS A 154 20.77 12.60 -3.33
CA HIS A 154 21.81 11.97 -4.14
C HIS A 154 21.43 11.70 -5.60
N HIS A 155 20.16 11.85 -5.98
CA HIS A 155 19.65 11.47 -7.30
C HIS A 155 18.87 12.60 -8.01
N LEU A 156 19.11 13.86 -7.65
CA LEU A 156 18.50 15.02 -8.31
C LEU A 156 18.77 15.07 -9.82
N GLU A 157 19.92 14.54 -10.27
CA GLU A 157 20.32 14.52 -11.69
C GLU A 157 19.50 13.52 -12.53
N ALA A 158 18.70 12.64 -11.92
CA ALA A 158 17.75 11.78 -12.63
C ALA A 158 16.57 12.57 -13.24
N TYR A 159 16.38 13.82 -12.82
CA TYR A 159 15.25 14.66 -13.21
C TYR A 159 15.69 15.76 -14.18
N LYS A 160 14.88 16.01 -15.21
CA LYS A 160 15.11 17.14 -16.13
C LYS A 160 15.04 18.50 -15.43
N VAL A 161 14.11 18.62 -14.49
CA VAL A 161 13.98 19.76 -13.58
C VAL A 161 14.14 19.21 -12.17
N LYS A 162 15.05 19.80 -11.38
CA LYS A 162 15.32 19.33 -10.02
C LYS A 162 14.03 19.38 -9.19
N PRO A 163 13.60 18.25 -8.62
CA PRO A 163 12.36 18.21 -7.86
C PRO A 163 12.56 18.85 -6.48
N GLN A 164 11.48 19.38 -5.93
CA GLN A 164 11.45 19.87 -4.57
C GLN A 164 10.84 18.83 -3.62
N PHE A 165 11.33 18.80 -2.39
CA PHE A 165 10.86 17.90 -1.34
C PHE A 165 9.93 18.65 -0.39
N TYR A 166 8.68 18.21 -0.31
CA TYR A 166 7.66 18.82 0.54
C TYR A 166 7.18 17.83 1.60
N VAL A 167 6.82 18.38 2.75
CA VAL A 167 6.35 17.62 3.91
C VAL A 167 5.08 18.26 4.44
N ILE A 168 4.05 17.47 4.68
CA ILE A 168 2.90 17.86 5.50
C ILE A 168 2.96 17.04 6.79
N ASN A 169 3.10 17.74 7.91
CA ASN A 169 3.14 17.17 9.25
C ASN A 169 2.35 18.06 10.23
N PHE A 170 1.42 17.45 10.97
CA PHE A 170 0.59 18.17 11.95
C PHE A 170 1.13 18.12 13.38
N ASP A 171 2.08 17.24 13.67
CA ASP A 171 2.70 17.14 15.00
C ASP A 171 3.87 18.11 15.19
N ASP A 172 4.68 18.30 14.14
CA ASP A 172 5.83 19.20 14.14
C ASP A 172 5.71 20.25 13.02
N PRO A 173 5.08 21.41 13.30
CA PRO A 173 4.94 22.49 12.33
C PRO A 173 6.26 23.06 11.81
N ARG A 174 7.39 22.89 12.52
CA ARG A 174 8.73 23.30 12.04
C ARG A 174 9.17 22.47 10.84
N ARG A 175 8.73 21.22 10.78
CA ARG A 175 9.05 20.26 9.72
C ARG A 175 7.86 20.03 8.80
N SER A 176 7.06 21.08 8.59
CA SER A 176 5.86 21.03 7.77
C SER A 176 5.81 22.26 6.87
N HIS A 177 5.46 22.04 5.61
CA HIS A 177 5.00 23.08 4.71
C HIS A 177 3.50 23.27 4.90
N ARG A 178 3.02 24.47 4.59
CA ARG A 178 1.61 24.82 4.62
C ARG A 178 0.99 24.61 3.24
N CYS A 179 -0.18 24.01 3.20
CA CYS A 179 -0.91 23.78 1.95
C CYS A 179 -2.41 23.71 2.22
N ASN A 180 -3.20 24.51 1.51
CA ASN A 180 -4.65 24.47 1.59
C ASN A 180 -5.23 23.40 0.63
N PRO A 181 -5.78 22.28 1.13
CA PRO A 181 -6.30 21.22 0.27
C PRO A 181 -7.64 21.57 -0.39
N ILE A 182 -8.30 22.65 0.03
CA ILE A 182 -9.52 23.15 -0.60
C ILE A 182 -9.29 24.52 -1.23
N ASN A 183 -8.08 24.78 -1.72
CA ASN A 183 -7.74 26.04 -2.36
C ASN A 183 -8.75 26.36 -3.48
N PRO A 184 -9.28 27.60 -3.52
CA PRO A 184 -10.34 27.99 -4.42
C PRO A 184 -9.97 27.86 -5.89
N ALA A 185 -8.68 27.89 -6.25
CA ALA A 185 -8.23 27.71 -7.63
C ALA A 185 -8.52 26.31 -8.20
N PHE A 186 -8.76 25.32 -7.33
CA PHE A 186 -9.03 23.93 -7.72
C PHE A 186 -10.52 23.57 -7.72
N MET A 187 -11.40 24.51 -7.41
CA MET A 187 -12.85 24.30 -7.41
C MET A 187 -13.49 25.10 -8.53
N THR A 188 -14.08 24.37 -9.47
CA THR A 188 -14.74 24.93 -10.66
C THR A 188 -16.26 24.89 -10.55
N ASP A 189 -16.78 23.89 -9.85
CA ASP A 189 -18.21 23.66 -9.67
C ASP A 189 -18.49 23.20 -8.23
N ILE A 190 -19.73 23.40 -7.76
CA ILE A 190 -20.17 23.03 -6.42
C ILE A 190 -19.99 21.53 -6.12
N SER A 191 -19.97 20.68 -7.17
CA SER A 191 -19.61 19.26 -7.05
C SER A 191 -18.21 19.03 -6.48
N ASP A 192 -17.22 19.91 -6.77
CA ASP A 192 -15.87 19.81 -6.19
C ASP A 192 -15.88 20.08 -4.67
N ALA A 193 -16.76 20.98 -4.22
CA ALA A 193 -16.98 21.24 -2.80
C ALA A 193 -17.69 20.06 -2.13
N TYR A 194 -18.70 19.48 -2.79
CA TYR A 194 -19.38 18.28 -2.32
C TYR A 194 -18.42 17.10 -2.16
N GLU A 195 -17.54 16.84 -3.12
CA GLU A 195 -16.58 15.74 -3.02
C GLU A 195 -15.56 15.94 -1.87
N SER A 196 -15.19 17.19 -1.59
CA SER A 196 -14.35 17.55 -0.45
C SER A 196 -15.06 17.25 0.86
N ALA A 197 -16.27 17.79 1.04
CA ALA A 197 -17.11 17.56 2.21
C ALA A 197 -17.36 16.07 2.45
N TYR A 198 -17.66 15.33 1.38
CA TYR A 198 -17.89 13.89 1.41
C TYR A 198 -16.63 13.14 1.88
N THR A 199 -15.46 13.49 1.35
CA THR A 199 -14.18 12.87 1.75
C THR A 199 -13.87 13.11 3.23
N ILE A 200 -14.11 14.34 3.71
CA ILE A 200 -13.94 14.72 5.11
C ILE A 200 -14.85 13.87 5.99
N MET A 201 -16.15 13.84 5.68
CA MET A 201 -17.16 13.17 6.48
C MET A 201 -16.95 11.66 6.57
N LEU A 202 -16.58 11.00 5.45
CA LEU A 202 -16.29 9.56 5.47
C LEU A 202 -15.02 9.21 6.25
N ASN A 203 -13.99 10.06 6.20
CA ASN A 203 -12.77 9.84 6.99
C ASN A 203 -12.98 10.07 8.50
N LEU A 204 -13.96 10.91 8.86
CA LEU A 204 -14.40 11.09 10.25
C LEU A 204 -15.27 9.91 10.72
N ASN A 205 -16.17 9.43 9.86
CA ASN A 205 -17.14 8.39 10.19
C ASN A 205 -17.12 7.27 9.14
N ARG A 206 -16.17 6.32 9.27
CA ARG A 206 -15.99 5.22 8.30
C ARG A 206 -17.23 4.33 8.12
N SER A 207 -18.08 4.22 9.14
CA SER A 207 -19.33 3.44 9.04
C SER A 207 -20.29 4.00 7.99
N TRP A 208 -20.13 5.26 7.58
CA TRP A 208 -20.94 5.90 6.55
C TRP A 208 -20.63 5.40 5.14
N ILE A 209 -19.46 4.78 4.91
CA ILE A 209 -19.08 4.18 3.61
C ILE A 209 -20.11 3.12 3.19
N GLN A 210 -20.71 2.40 4.15
CA GLN A 210 -21.72 1.38 3.88
C GLN A 210 -23.16 1.92 3.87
N LYS A 211 -23.36 3.20 4.20
CA LYS A 211 -24.67 3.85 4.33
C LYS A 211 -24.86 5.00 3.34
N GLN A 212 -24.19 4.93 2.20
CA GLN A 212 -24.30 5.96 1.14
C GLN A 212 -25.75 6.07 0.67
N GLY A 213 -26.24 7.30 0.49
CA GLY A 213 -27.64 7.57 0.15
C GLY A 213 -28.60 7.59 1.35
N ASP A 214 -28.13 7.28 2.57
CA ASP A 214 -28.89 7.53 3.80
C ASP A 214 -28.94 9.05 4.06
N PHE A 215 -30.12 9.57 4.32
CA PHE A 215 -30.33 10.99 4.56
C PHE A 215 -29.50 11.52 5.74
N PHE A 216 -29.27 10.71 6.77
CA PHE A 216 -28.42 11.07 7.91
C PHE A 216 -26.94 11.23 7.56
N VAL A 217 -26.50 10.64 6.44
CA VAL A 217 -25.14 10.78 5.91
C VAL A 217 -25.06 11.95 4.93
N GLU A 218 -26.05 12.07 4.04
CA GLU A 218 -26.05 13.11 3.00
C GLU A 218 -26.25 14.52 3.56
N SER A 219 -27.10 14.69 4.57
CA SER A 219 -27.39 15.99 5.19
C SER A 219 -26.13 16.73 5.69
N PRO A 220 -25.29 16.16 6.58
CA PRO A 220 -24.07 16.82 7.02
C PRO A 220 -23.06 17.10 5.89
N ILE A 221 -23.01 16.24 4.87
CA ILE A 221 -22.14 16.40 3.71
C ILE A 221 -22.58 17.60 2.88
N ILE A 222 -23.87 17.70 2.58
CA ILE A 222 -24.46 18.80 1.80
C ILE A 222 -24.23 20.13 2.51
N LEU A 223 -24.45 20.19 3.83
CA LEU A 223 -24.24 21.43 4.59
C LEU A 223 -22.77 21.88 4.52
N LEU A 224 -21.82 20.95 4.73
CA LEU A 224 -20.41 21.30 4.65
C LEU A 224 -19.99 21.68 3.22
N ALA A 225 -20.56 21.04 2.20
CA ALA A 225 -20.36 21.39 0.79
C ALA A 225 -20.81 22.83 0.51
N ALA A 226 -22.00 23.20 0.99
CA ALA A 226 -22.54 24.55 0.85
C ALA A 226 -21.64 25.58 1.56
N ILE A 227 -21.10 25.26 2.74
CA ILE A 227 -20.15 26.12 3.46
C ILE A 227 -18.85 26.29 2.69
N ILE A 228 -18.26 25.21 2.18
CA ILE A 228 -17.02 25.26 1.38
C ILE A 228 -17.24 26.12 0.12
N TRP A 229 -18.37 25.92 -0.56
CA TRP A 229 -18.71 26.70 -1.76
C TRP A 229 -18.97 28.17 -1.44
N PHE A 230 -19.69 28.46 -0.35
CA PHE A 230 -19.86 29.83 0.14
C PHE A 230 -18.51 30.52 0.37
N LEU A 231 -17.58 29.88 1.09
CA LEU A 231 -16.26 30.45 1.33
C LEU A 231 -15.45 30.64 0.04
N LYS A 232 -15.70 29.83 -0.99
CA LYS A 232 -15.09 29.96 -2.32
C LYS A 232 -15.60 31.19 -3.09
N ILE A 233 -16.90 31.50 -3.02
CA ILE A 233 -17.48 32.65 -3.73
C ILE A 233 -17.34 33.95 -2.94
N TYR A 234 -17.36 33.88 -1.61
CA TYR A 234 -17.22 35.04 -0.73
C TYR A 234 -15.81 35.67 -0.85
N GLU A 235 -15.76 36.96 -1.14
CA GLU A 235 -14.51 37.72 -1.39
C GLU A 235 -13.51 36.99 -2.31
N ASN A 236 -14.00 36.36 -3.39
CA ASN A 236 -13.20 35.60 -4.36
C ASN A 236 -12.37 34.46 -3.73
N GLY A 237 -12.85 33.87 -2.63
CA GLY A 237 -12.22 32.69 -2.03
C GLY A 237 -11.15 33.01 -0.99
N LYS A 238 -11.04 34.27 -0.55
CA LYS A 238 -10.03 34.71 0.44
C LYS A 238 -10.01 33.86 1.71
N TYR A 239 -11.18 33.43 2.19
CA TYR A 239 -11.33 32.61 3.39
C TYR A 239 -11.62 31.13 3.09
N CYS A 240 -11.44 30.70 1.84
CA CYS A 240 -11.72 29.34 1.41
C CYS A 240 -10.61 28.38 1.86
N THR A 241 -10.64 28.02 3.13
CA THR A 241 -9.71 27.05 3.75
C THR A 241 -10.49 26.12 4.67
N PHE A 242 -9.95 24.93 4.93
CA PHE A 242 -10.62 23.96 5.77
C PHE A 242 -10.82 24.44 7.22
N PRO A 243 -9.86 25.12 7.87
CA PRO A 243 -10.06 25.74 9.18
C PRO A 243 -11.21 26.76 9.23
N HIS A 244 -11.32 27.64 8.23
CA HIS A 244 -12.42 28.60 8.15
C HIS A 244 -13.78 27.91 7.97
N ALA A 245 -13.84 26.83 7.19
CA ALA A 245 -15.06 26.02 7.05
C ALA A 245 -15.50 25.39 8.38
N ILE A 246 -14.55 24.90 9.19
CA ILE A 246 -14.84 24.34 10.52
C ILE A 246 -15.35 25.44 11.46
N GLU A 247 -14.68 26.58 11.53
CA GLU A 247 -15.07 27.68 12.41
C GLU A 247 -16.45 28.25 12.00
N PHE A 248 -16.72 28.39 10.70
CA PHE A 248 -18.02 28.83 10.19
C PHE A 248 -19.13 27.83 10.54
N LEU A 249 -18.92 26.52 10.33
CA LEU A 249 -19.87 25.48 10.72
C LEU A 249 -20.16 25.47 12.24
N ASN A 250 -19.19 25.90 13.05
CA ASN A 250 -19.34 25.93 14.49
C ASN A 250 -20.18 27.11 15.01
N ARG A 251 -20.48 28.11 14.16
CA ARG A 251 -21.35 29.24 14.50
C ARG A 251 -22.81 28.81 14.77
N PRO A 252 -23.60 29.63 15.47
CA PRO A 252 -25.03 29.36 15.66
C PRO A 252 -25.78 29.26 14.31
N TYR A 253 -26.71 28.32 14.20
CA TYR A 253 -27.49 28.10 12.97
C TYR A 253 -28.32 29.32 12.55
N ALA A 254 -28.82 30.06 13.53
CA ALA A 254 -29.51 31.34 13.32
C ALA A 254 -28.63 32.41 12.64
N GLN A 255 -27.29 32.26 12.68
CA GLN A 255 -26.36 33.14 11.97
C GLN A 255 -26.00 32.55 10.60
N ILE A 256 -25.72 31.24 10.50
CA ILE A 256 -25.21 30.67 9.25
C ILE A 256 -26.28 30.47 8.18
N PHE A 257 -27.50 30.06 8.53
CA PHE A 257 -28.51 29.77 7.51
C PHE A 257 -28.94 31.02 6.73
N PRO A 258 -29.24 32.17 7.38
CA PRO A 258 -29.55 33.40 6.63
C PRO A 258 -28.42 33.82 5.68
N ILE A 259 -27.16 33.63 6.09
CA ILE A 259 -26.00 33.94 5.24
C ILE A 259 -25.99 33.01 4.04
N LEU A 260 -26.02 31.70 4.25
CA LEU A 260 -25.93 30.72 3.18
C LEU A 260 -27.11 30.82 2.19
N THR A 261 -28.34 31.08 2.67
CA THR A 261 -29.52 31.23 1.81
C THR A 261 -29.59 32.55 1.06
N SER A 262 -28.78 33.55 1.44
CA SER A 262 -28.70 34.81 0.71
C SER A 262 -27.91 34.71 -0.61
N TYR A 263 -27.34 33.53 -0.91
CA TYR A 263 -26.63 33.24 -2.15
C TYR A 263 -27.46 32.27 -3.00
N ASP A 264 -27.91 32.73 -4.17
CA ASP A 264 -28.79 31.97 -5.07
C ASP A 264 -28.21 30.60 -5.48
N GLU A 265 -26.88 30.52 -5.67
CA GLU A 265 -26.18 29.28 -6.04
C GLU A 265 -26.36 28.16 -5.01
N LEU A 266 -26.65 28.50 -3.75
CA LEU A 266 -26.80 27.55 -2.65
C LEU A 266 -28.27 27.18 -2.37
N ALA A 267 -29.24 27.88 -2.96
CA ALA A 267 -30.65 27.74 -2.64
C ALA A 267 -31.15 26.28 -2.73
N ASN A 268 -30.79 25.57 -3.81
CA ASN A 268 -31.19 24.17 -4.02
C ASN A 268 -30.59 23.21 -2.98
N TYR A 269 -29.36 23.47 -2.52
CA TYR A 269 -28.69 22.64 -1.53
C TYR A 269 -29.24 22.87 -0.11
N LEU A 270 -29.72 24.08 0.17
CA LEU A 270 -30.18 24.50 1.48
C LEU A 270 -31.70 24.33 1.67
N SER A 271 -32.49 24.21 0.60
CA SER A 271 -33.95 24.06 0.67
C SER A 271 -34.40 22.99 1.69
N PRO A 272 -33.85 21.77 1.72
CA PRO A 272 -34.27 20.77 2.71
C PRO A 272 -33.98 21.17 4.17
N PHE A 273 -32.91 21.96 4.40
CA PHE A 273 -32.54 22.46 5.72
C PHE A 273 -33.47 23.59 6.14
N MET A 274 -33.84 24.46 5.20
CA MET A 274 -34.77 25.57 5.45
C MET A 274 -36.17 25.05 5.73
N ASP A 275 -36.66 24.07 4.96
CA ASP A 275 -37.96 23.43 5.22
C ASP A 275 -38.02 22.83 6.63
N ALA A 276 -36.94 22.17 7.07
CA ALA A 276 -36.85 21.63 8.43
C ALA A 276 -36.75 22.73 9.51
N TRP A 277 -36.02 23.80 9.23
CA TRP A 277 -35.82 24.93 10.14
C TRP A 277 -37.11 25.74 10.35
N GLU A 278 -37.88 25.95 9.29
CA GLU A 278 -39.14 26.71 9.30
C GLU A 278 -40.35 25.86 9.71
N GLY A 279 -40.34 24.57 9.35
CA GLY A 279 -41.40 23.61 9.67
C GLY A 279 -41.40 23.10 11.12
N GLY A 280 -40.54 23.63 11.99
CA GLY A 280 -40.49 23.26 13.42
C GLY A 280 -39.75 21.94 13.71
N ALA A 281 -39.02 21.37 12.75
CA ALA A 281 -38.24 20.14 12.91
C ALA A 281 -36.79 20.40 13.34
N GLN A 282 -36.57 21.45 14.15
CA GLN A 282 -35.24 21.94 14.52
C GLN A 282 -34.42 20.89 15.27
N ASP A 283 -35.03 20.13 16.18
CA ASP A 283 -34.34 19.09 16.96
C ASP A 283 -33.76 17.97 16.08
N GLN A 284 -34.48 17.58 15.02
CA GLN A 284 -34.02 16.57 14.07
C GLN A 284 -32.84 17.09 13.23
N LEU A 285 -32.95 18.35 12.78
CA LEU A 285 -31.87 19.01 12.04
C LEU A 285 -30.61 19.17 12.92
N GLN A 286 -30.78 19.54 14.19
CA GLN A 286 -29.68 19.63 15.15
C GLN A 286 -29.00 18.27 15.33
N GLY A 287 -29.77 17.18 15.46
CA GLY A 287 -29.23 15.82 15.56
C GLY A 287 -28.39 15.41 14.35
N GLN A 288 -28.83 15.77 13.14
CA GLN A 288 -28.11 15.49 11.89
C GLN A 288 -26.81 16.29 11.79
N ILE A 289 -26.87 17.60 12.04
CA ILE A 289 -25.68 18.46 11.92
C ILE A 289 -24.67 18.17 13.04
N ALA A 290 -25.14 17.82 14.24
CA ALA A 290 -24.28 17.41 15.35
C ALA A 290 -23.38 16.22 14.99
N SER A 291 -23.84 15.33 14.09
CA SER A 291 -23.06 14.19 13.61
C SER A 291 -21.81 14.58 12.80
N ALA A 292 -21.81 15.77 12.19
CA ALA A 292 -20.64 16.39 11.55
C ALA A 292 -19.86 17.31 12.49
N LYS A 293 -20.57 18.15 13.26
CA LYS A 293 -19.97 19.17 14.12
C LYS A 293 -19.10 18.57 15.21
N ILE A 294 -19.55 17.50 15.88
CA ILE A 294 -18.80 16.89 16.99
C ILE A 294 -17.46 16.30 16.51
N PRO A 295 -17.40 15.45 15.46
CA PRO A 295 -16.13 14.93 14.97
C PRO A 295 -15.19 16.01 14.44
N LEU A 296 -15.71 17.00 13.70
CA LEU A 296 -14.87 18.11 13.20
C LEU A 296 -14.26 18.93 14.33
N SER A 297 -15.02 19.21 15.39
CA SER A 297 -14.51 19.98 16.54
C SER A 297 -13.40 19.25 17.31
N ARG A 298 -13.37 17.91 17.27
CA ARG A 298 -12.26 17.13 17.87
C ARG A 298 -10.94 17.27 17.13
N MET A 299 -10.95 17.70 15.87
CA MET A 299 -9.74 17.89 15.07
C MET A 299 -9.10 19.27 15.24
N ILE A 300 -9.84 20.23 15.81
CA ILE A 300 -9.39 21.61 15.93
C ILE A 300 -8.12 21.65 16.78
N SER A 301 -7.03 22.10 16.17
CA SER A 301 -5.78 22.40 16.85
C SER A 301 -5.05 23.54 16.15
N PRO A 302 -4.28 24.37 16.90
CA PRO A 302 -3.52 25.45 16.30
C PRO A 302 -2.56 24.98 15.20
N ALA A 303 -1.90 23.84 15.41
CA ALA A 303 -0.98 23.24 14.43
C ALA A 303 -1.68 22.85 13.12
N LEU A 304 -2.84 22.18 13.20
CA LEU A 304 -3.63 21.85 12.01
C LEU A 304 -4.07 23.11 11.26
N TYR A 305 -4.50 24.15 12.00
CA TYR A 305 -4.93 25.41 11.40
C TYR A 305 -3.78 26.11 10.69
N TRP A 306 -2.58 26.09 11.27
CA TRP A 306 -1.39 26.64 10.64
C TRP A 306 -1.04 25.96 9.32
N VAL A 307 -0.99 24.62 9.31
CA VAL A 307 -0.61 23.83 8.13
C VAL A 307 -1.64 23.97 7.00
N MET A 308 -2.94 24.06 7.32
CA MET A 308 -4.00 24.01 6.30
C MET A 308 -4.48 25.38 5.80
N THR A 309 -3.92 26.50 6.27
CA THR A 309 -4.27 27.86 5.80
C THR A 309 -3.24 28.49 4.87
N GLY A 310 -2.04 27.93 4.74
CA GLY A 310 -1.02 28.47 3.84
C GLY A 310 -1.01 27.81 2.46
N ASP A 311 -0.26 28.39 1.54
CA ASP A 311 -0.14 27.95 0.14
C ASP A 311 1.35 27.91 -0.28
N ASP A 312 2.21 27.29 0.54
CA ASP A 312 3.66 27.24 0.31
C ASP A 312 3.99 26.44 -0.97
N PHE A 313 3.10 25.53 -1.39
CA PHE A 313 3.23 24.75 -2.61
C PHE A 313 1.88 24.24 -3.15
N SER A 314 1.89 23.85 -4.43
CA SER A 314 0.76 23.21 -5.10
C SER A 314 0.82 21.68 -4.99
N LEU A 315 -0.34 21.04 -4.80
CA LEU A 315 -0.51 19.58 -4.80
C LEU A 315 -0.33 18.94 -6.20
N ASP A 316 -0.03 19.73 -7.23
CA ASP A 316 0.32 19.26 -8.58
C ASP A 316 1.76 18.72 -8.61
N ILE A 317 1.95 17.53 -8.03
CA ILE A 317 3.29 16.95 -7.78
C ILE A 317 4.00 16.48 -9.05
N ASN A 318 3.26 16.12 -10.10
CA ASN A 318 3.83 15.53 -11.32
C ASN A 318 3.89 16.50 -12.49
N ASN A 319 3.82 17.81 -12.21
CA ASN A 319 4.11 18.85 -13.18
C ASN A 319 5.56 18.74 -13.70
N PRO A 320 5.80 18.53 -15.01
CA PRO A 320 7.14 18.41 -15.56
C PRO A 320 8.04 19.63 -15.34
N ASN A 321 7.45 20.81 -15.16
CA ASN A 321 8.17 22.06 -14.96
C ASN A 321 8.49 22.33 -13.48
N GLU A 322 7.81 21.62 -12.56
CA GLU A 322 7.97 21.80 -11.13
C GLU A 322 7.66 20.47 -10.40
N PRO A 323 8.46 19.41 -10.64
CA PRO A 323 8.20 18.09 -10.07
C PRO A 323 8.43 18.08 -8.56
N LYS A 324 7.67 17.25 -7.84
CA LYS A 324 7.69 17.23 -6.38
C LYS A 324 7.75 15.80 -5.85
N VAL A 325 8.46 15.64 -4.74
CA VAL A 325 8.31 14.51 -3.82
C VAL A 325 7.61 15.05 -2.59
N LEU A 326 6.33 14.70 -2.45
CA LEU A 326 5.48 15.09 -1.33
C LEU A 326 5.37 13.93 -0.36
N VAL A 327 5.75 14.18 0.89
CA VAL A 327 5.52 13.25 2.00
C VAL A 327 4.47 13.80 2.94
N VAL A 328 3.55 12.94 3.31
CA VAL A 328 2.47 13.24 4.24
C VAL A 328 2.64 12.33 5.44
N GLY A 329 3.07 12.92 6.55
CA GLY A 329 3.30 12.23 7.80
C GLY A 329 2.01 12.05 8.58
N ASN A 330 1.81 10.85 9.11
CA ASN A 330 0.81 10.59 10.14
C ASN A 330 1.48 10.12 11.43
N ASN A 331 0.71 10.17 12.51
CA ASN A 331 1.10 9.65 13.81
C ASN A 331 0.09 8.59 14.26
N PRO A 332 0.54 7.34 14.51
CA PRO A 332 -0.32 6.27 14.99
C PRO A 332 -1.13 6.63 16.24
N ASP A 333 -0.57 7.45 17.14
CA ASP A 333 -1.21 7.84 18.39
C ASP A 333 -2.35 8.86 18.19
N ARG A 334 -2.33 9.59 17.07
CA ARG A 334 -3.27 10.68 16.75
C ARG A 334 -4.03 10.45 15.44
N GLN A 335 -4.02 9.22 14.93
CA GLN A 335 -4.57 8.87 13.62
C GLN A 335 -6.02 9.34 13.42
N ASN A 336 -6.89 9.18 14.42
CA ASN A 336 -8.30 9.58 14.34
C ASN A 336 -8.50 11.10 14.25
N ILE A 337 -7.52 11.89 14.69
CA ILE A 337 -7.56 13.35 14.67
C ILE A 337 -7.17 13.86 13.28
N TYR A 338 -6.19 13.22 12.64
CA TYR A 338 -5.64 13.69 11.37
C TYR A 338 -6.28 13.02 10.13
N SER A 339 -6.99 11.89 10.28
CA SER A 339 -7.52 11.11 9.17
C SER A 339 -8.32 11.93 8.15
N ALA A 340 -9.17 12.86 8.60
CA ALA A 340 -9.99 13.66 7.69
C ALA A 340 -9.20 14.75 6.95
N ALA A 341 -8.26 15.41 7.64
CA ALA A 341 -7.37 16.39 7.03
C ALA A 341 -6.44 15.72 6.01
N LEU A 342 -5.86 14.58 6.35
CA LEU A 342 -5.04 13.77 5.45
C LEU A 342 -5.85 13.20 4.28
N GLY A 343 -7.09 12.80 4.53
CA GLY A 343 -8.03 12.32 3.51
C GLY A 343 -8.31 13.37 2.43
N LEU A 344 -8.35 14.66 2.79
CA LEU A 344 -8.47 15.75 1.83
C LEU A 344 -7.27 15.85 0.88
N TYR A 345 -6.04 15.83 1.41
CA TYR A 345 -4.84 15.86 0.55
C TYR A 345 -4.84 14.67 -0.41
N ASN A 346 -5.18 13.47 0.08
CA ASN A 346 -5.28 12.27 -0.74
C ASN A 346 -6.25 12.42 -1.91
N SER A 347 -7.50 12.82 -1.64
CA SER A 347 -8.52 12.90 -2.69
C SER A 347 -8.18 13.95 -3.75
N ARG A 348 -7.49 15.04 -3.35
CA ARG A 348 -6.98 16.03 -4.28
C ARG A 348 -5.85 15.51 -5.14
N ILE A 349 -4.87 14.83 -4.54
CA ILE A 349 -3.71 14.29 -5.26
C ILE A 349 -4.15 13.31 -6.34
N VAL A 350 -5.11 12.41 -6.04
CA VAL A 350 -5.69 11.47 -7.02
C VAL A 350 -6.13 12.16 -8.31
N LYS A 351 -6.85 13.27 -8.17
CA LYS A 351 -7.37 14.02 -9.31
C LYS A 351 -6.26 14.74 -10.07
N LEU A 352 -5.31 15.33 -9.35
CA LEU A 352 -4.25 16.14 -9.94
C LEU A 352 -3.25 15.30 -10.73
N ILE A 353 -2.84 14.14 -10.19
CA ILE A 353 -1.83 13.28 -10.85
C ILE A 353 -2.38 12.54 -12.06
N ASN A 354 -3.70 12.30 -12.12
CA ASN A 354 -4.34 11.52 -13.17
C ASN A 354 -4.61 12.36 -14.44
N LYS A 355 -3.57 13.01 -14.96
CA LYS A 355 -3.63 13.87 -16.16
C LYS A 355 -2.64 13.42 -17.23
N LYS A 356 -3.01 13.62 -18.50
CA LYS A 356 -2.14 13.32 -19.64
C LYS A 356 -0.95 14.28 -19.70
N LYS A 357 0.16 13.81 -20.29
CA LYS A 357 1.38 14.59 -20.56
C LYS A 357 2.10 15.13 -19.31
N GLN A 358 1.82 14.55 -18.15
CA GLN A 358 2.53 14.84 -16.90
C GLN A 358 3.76 13.94 -16.74
N LEU A 359 4.60 14.26 -15.76
CA LEU A 359 5.72 13.39 -15.35
C LEU A 359 5.15 12.08 -14.80
N LYS A 360 5.91 10.98 -14.99
CA LYS A 360 5.62 9.72 -14.32
C LYS A 360 5.63 9.93 -12.81
N SER A 361 4.66 9.34 -12.11
CA SER A 361 4.48 9.57 -10.69
C SER A 361 4.19 8.29 -9.93
N SER A 362 4.40 8.31 -8.61
CA SER A 362 4.00 7.19 -7.76
C SER A 362 3.22 7.63 -6.53
N VAL A 363 2.23 6.82 -6.15
CA VAL A 363 1.47 6.90 -4.91
C VAL A 363 1.90 5.71 -4.05
N ILE A 364 2.58 5.98 -2.94
CA ILE A 364 3.11 4.99 -2.01
C ILE A 364 2.40 5.15 -0.68
N ILE A 365 1.75 4.08 -0.21
CA ILE A 365 0.98 4.06 1.02
C ILE A 365 1.40 2.84 1.83
N ASP A 366 2.05 3.01 2.98
CA ASP A 366 2.58 1.88 3.78
C ASP A 366 1.48 1.06 4.49
N GLU A 367 0.42 1.73 4.95
CA GLU A 367 -0.70 1.10 5.66
C GLU A 367 -2.04 1.71 5.23
N LEU A 368 -2.58 1.22 4.12
CA LEU A 368 -3.79 1.73 3.48
C LEU A 368 -5.03 1.78 4.41
N PRO A 369 -5.34 0.75 5.24
CA PRO A 369 -6.46 0.79 6.18
C PRO A 369 -6.42 1.97 7.16
N THR A 370 -5.27 2.62 7.37
CA THR A 370 -5.20 3.76 8.29
C THR A 370 -5.86 5.02 7.77
N ILE A 371 -6.18 5.09 6.47
CA ILE A 371 -6.80 6.25 5.84
C ILE A 371 -7.80 5.82 4.76
N TYR A 372 -8.92 6.52 4.62
CA TYR A 372 -9.84 6.25 3.53
C TYR A 372 -9.46 7.10 2.30
N PHE A 373 -9.01 6.42 1.26
CA PHE A 373 -8.47 7.00 0.04
C PHE A 373 -9.52 6.90 -1.08
N ARG A 374 -10.40 7.91 -1.14
CA ARG A 374 -11.51 7.92 -2.10
C ARG A 374 -11.00 7.92 -3.54
N GLY A 375 -11.61 7.08 -4.39
CA GLY A 375 -11.29 6.99 -5.82
C GLY A 375 -10.00 6.22 -6.11
N LEU A 376 -9.46 5.48 -5.13
CA LEU A 376 -8.28 4.63 -5.32
C LEU A 376 -8.52 3.55 -6.38
N ASP A 377 -9.70 2.95 -6.38
CA ASP A 377 -10.14 1.96 -7.37
C ASP A 377 -10.08 2.52 -8.80
N ASN A 378 -10.61 3.74 -9.00
CA ASN A 378 -10.56 4.43 -10.27
C ASN A 378 -9.13 4.84 -10.64
N LEU A 379 -8.31 5.27 -9.67
CA LEU A 379 -6.89 5.58 -9.90
C LEU A 379 -6.15 4.34 -10.43
N ILE A 380 -6.30 3.18 -9.77
CA ILE A 380 -5.67 1.93 -10.19
C ILE A 380 -6.11 1.54 -11.60
N ALA A 381 -7.40 1.72 -11.92
CA ALA A 381 -7.96 1.31 -13.21
C ALA A 381 -7.56 2.24 -14.38
N THR A 382 -7.54 3.56 -14.16
CA THR A 382 -7.44 4.55 -15.26
C THR A 382 -6.06 5.22 -15.37
N ALA A 383 -5.33 5.34 -14.27
CA ALA A 383 -4.11 6.12 -14.21
C ALA A 383 -2.89 5.44 -14.83
N ARG A 384 -3.03 4.16 -15.25
CA ARG A 384 -2.01 3.43 -16.01
C ARG A 384 -1.60 4.17 -17.28
N SER A 385 -2.57 4.73 -18.00
CA SER A 385 -2.33 5.50 -19.23
C SER A 385 -1.59 6.83 -18.98
N ASN A 386 -1.70 7.34 -17.75
CA ASN A 386 -1.07 8.58 -17.28
C ASN A 386 0.22 8.33 -16.50
N LYS A 387 0.76 7.10 -16.53
CA LYS A 387 2.03 6.71 -15.89
C LYS A 387 2.05 6.97 -14.38
N VAL A 388 0.96 6.66 -13.70
CA VAL A 388 0.86 6.69 -12.23
C VAL A 388 1.05 5.29 -11.67
N ALA A 389 2.13 5.06 -10.94
CA ALA A 389 2.43 3.82 -10.25
C ALA A 389 1.85 3.83 -8.83
N VAL A 390 1.19 2.77 -8.41
CA VAL A 390 0.57 2.71 -7.08
C VAL A 390 1.17 1.54 -6.30
N CYS A 391 1.66 1.80 -5.08
CA CYS A 391 2.18 0.78 -4.17
C CYS A 391 1.43 0.86 -2.83
N LEU A 392 0.64 -0.18 -2.53
CA LEU A 392 -0.27 -0.24 -1.39
C LEU A 392 0.18 -1.31 -0.41
N GLY A 393 0.62 -0.90 0.77
CA GLY A 393 0.87 -1.79 1.90
C GLY A 393 -0.36 -1.91 2.79
N PHE A 394 -0.67 -3.14 3.21
CA PHE A 394 -1.65 -3.41 4.26
C PHE A 394 -1.49 -4.83 4.80
N GLN A 395 -2.10 -5.14 5.94
CA GLN A 395 -1.81 -6.40 6.62
C GLN A 395 -2.56 -7.60 6.05
N ASP A 396 -3.85 -7.42 5.81
CA ASP A 396 -4.79 -8.51 5.48
C ASP A 396 -6.00 -7.97 4.69
N PHE A 397 -6.61 -8.80 3.84
CA PHE A 397 -7.83 -8.41 3.10
C PHE A 397 -9.00 -8.10 4.03
N SER A 398 -9.09 -8.72 5.21
CA SER A 398 -10.17 -8.45 6.16
C SER A 398 -10.12 -7.03 6.70
N GLN A 399 -8.91 -6.49 6.92
CA GLN A 399 -8.74 -5.10 7.34
C GLN A 399 -9.18 -4.14 6.25
N LEU A 400 -8.80 -4.43 5.00
CA LEU A 400 -9.24 -3.64 3.85
C LEU A 400 -10.77 -3.65 3.72
N THR A 401 -11.41 -4.82 3.83
CA THR A 401 -12.87 -4.94 3.76
C THR A 401 -13.61 -4.23 4.89
N ARG A 402 -13.05 -4.21 6.10
CA ARG A 402 -13.62 -3.45 7.23
C ARG A 402 -13.64 -1.95 6.93
N ASP A 403 -12.56 -1.41 6.37
CA ASP A 403 -12.34 0.03 6.27
C ASP A 403 -12.79 0.63 4.93
N TYR A 404 -12.84 -0.15 3.84
CA TYR A 404 -13.29 0.26 2.50
C TYR A 404 -14.65 -0.37 2.11
N GLY A 405 -15.16 -1.32 2.91
CA GLY A 405 -16.34 -2.08 2.56
C GLY A 405 -16.07 -3.18 1.52
N ASP A 406 -17.04 -4.10 1.38
CA ASP A 406 -16.88 -5.31 0.56
C ASP A 406 -16.69 -5.01 -0.94
N LYS A 407 -17.44 -4.04 -1.48
CA LYS A 407 -17.41 -3.70 -2.90
C LYS A 407 -16.05 -3.11 -3.31
N GLU A 408 -15.61 -2.04 -2.67
CA GLU A 408 -14.35 -1.36 -3.01
C GLU A 408 -13.14 -2.27 -2.72
N SER A 409 -13.15 -2.99 -1.60
CA SER A 409 -12.08 -3.94 -1.24
C SER A 409 -11.88 -5.00 -2.33
N LYS A 410 -12.96 -5.62 -2.83
CA LYS A 410 -12.87 -6.61 -3.92
C LYS A 410 -12.34 -6.01 -5.22
N VAL A 411 -12.72 -4.78 -5.55
CA VAL A 411 -12.19 -4.09 -6.75
C VAL A 411 -10.68 -3.88 -6.63
N ILE A 412 -10.19 -3.40 -5.49
CA ILE A 412 -8.75 -3.23 -5.25
C ILE A 412 -8.02 -4.57 -5.37
N GLN A 413 -8.51 -5.63 -4.73
CA GLN A 413 -7.89 -6.96 -4.75
C GLN A 413 -7.78 -7.55 -6.16
N ASN A 414 -8.80 -7.35 -6.99
CA ASN A 414 -8.89 -7.94 -8.32
C ASN A 414 -8.18 -7.11 -9.40
N THR A 415 -8.08 -5.78 -9.23
CA THR A 415 -7.52 -4.90 -10.26
C THR A 415 -6.00 -4.81 -10.17
N VAL A 416 -5.42 -4.92 -8.97
CA VAL A 416 -3.97 -4.85 -8.75
C VAL A 416 -3.27 -6.04 -9.42
N GLY A 417 -2.32 -5.72 -10.30
CA GLY A 417 -1.61 -6.69 -11.13
C GLY A 417 -0.36 -7.30 -10.49
N ASN A 418 0.31 -6.59 -9.58
CA ASN A 418 1.47 -7.11 -8.86
C ASN A 418 1.12 -7.37 -7.39
N VAL A 419 1.40 -8.57 -6.91
CA VAL A 419 1.09 -8.99 -5.54
C VAL A 419 2.35 -9.47 -4.85
N PHE A 420 2.58 -8.94 -3.67
CA PHE A 420 3.59 -9.41 -2.74
C PHE A 420 2.90 -9.76 -1.44
N SER A 421 3.21 -10.92 -0.88
CA SER A 421 2.70 -11.34 0.42
C SER A 421 3.82 -11.90 1.25
N GLY A 422 4.08 -11.26 2.39
CA GLY A 422 4.75 -11.90 3.51
C GLY A 422 3.78 -12.86 4.21
N GLN A 423 4.01 -13.09 5.50
CA GLN A 423 3.14 -13.93 6.32
C GLN A 423 1.73 -13.32 6.44
N VAL A 424 0.71 -14.06 6.01
CA VAL A 424 -0.72 -13.73 6.19
C VAL A 424 -1.50 -14.99 6.53
N VAL A 425 -2.62 -14.86 7.23
CA VAL A 425 -3.37 -15.99 7.80
C VAL A 425 -4.82 -16.01 7.33
N GLY A 426 -5.52 -17.09 7.61
CA GLY A 426 -6.97 -17.18 7.41
C GLY A 426 -7.37 -17.15 5.93
N GLU A 427 -8.36 -16.31 5.62
CA GLU A 427 -8.96 -16.27 4.28
C GLU A 427 -8.02 -15.69 3.23
N THR A 428 -7.25 -14.65 3.56
CA THR A 428 -6.26 -14.05 2.64
C THR A 428 -5.25 -15.07 2.14
N ALA A 429 -4.74 -15.95 3.02
CA ALA A 429 -3.81 -16.99 2.62
C ALA A 429 -4.44 -17.99 1.63
N LYS A 430 -5.73 -18.31 1.78
CA LYS A 430 -6.46 -19.16 0.84
C LYS A 430 -6.67 -18.48 -0.50
N THR A 431 -7.15 -17.23 -0.50
CA THR A 431 -7.35 -16.45 -1.72
C THR A 431 -6.06 -16.30 -2.51
N LEU A 432 -4.93 -16.05 -1.83
CA LEU A 432 -3.61 -15.99 -2.47
C LEU A 432 -3.17 -17.35 -3.03
N SER A 433 -3.34 -18.42 -2.26
CA SER A 433 -3.02 -19.79 -2.72
C SER A 433 -3.80 -20.16 -3.97
N GLU A 434 -5.09 -19.83 -4.03
CA GLU A 434 -5.94 -20.02 -5.22
C GLU A 434 -5.47 -19.16 -6.40
N ARG A 435 -5.08 -17.90 -6.14
CA ARG A 435 -4.56 -16.97 -7.15
C ARG A 435 -3.25 -17.45 -7.79
N PHE A 436 -2.39 -18.14 -7.04
CA PHE A 436 -1.15 -18.73 -7.56
C PHE A 436 -1.38 -20.02 -8.36
N GLY A 437 -2.58 -20.59 -8.28
CA GLY A 437 -2.96 -21.76 -9.05
C GLY A 437 -2.38 -23.08 -8.52
N LYS A 438 -2.51 -24.11 -9.34
CA LYS A 438 -2.16 -25.50 -9.00
C LYS A 438 -1.13 -26.05 -9.96
N VAL A 439 -0.27 -26.94 -9.45
CA VAL A 439 0.72 -27.68 -10.23
C VAL A 439 0.60 -29.17 -10.00
N LEU A 440 1.12 -29.92 -10.96
CA LEU A 440 1.08 -31.36 -10.99
C LEU A 440 2.14 -31.89 -10.00
N GLN A 441 1.70 -32.42 -8.86
CA GLN A 441 2.56 -32.97 -7.83
C GLN A 441 2.55 -34.50 -7.86
N GLN A 442 3.72 -35.10 -7.65
CA GLN A 442 3.86 -36.54 -7.51
C GLN A 442 3.59 -36.95 -6.06
N ARG A 443 2.62 -37.84 -5.84
CA ARG A 443 2.38 -38.49 -4.57
C ARG A 443 2.89 -39.92 -4.64
N GLN A 444 3.77 -40.25 -3.70
CA GLN A 444 4.23 -41.62 -3.52
C GLN A 444 3.50 -42.19 -2.30
N SER A 445 2.68 -43.21 -2.50
CA SER A 445 2.08 -43.97 -1.42
C SER A 445 2.77 -45.33 -1.29
N MET A 446 3.05 -45.73 -0.06
CA MET A 446 3.67 -47.02 0.23
C MET A 446 2.72 -47.83 1.09
N THR A 447 2.26 -48.97 0.57
CA THR A 447 1.47 -49.93 1.32
C THR A 447 2.41 -51.03 1.80
N ILE A 448 2.51 -51.19 3.12
CA ILE A 448 3.35 -52.21 3.76
C ILE A 448 2.43 -53.32 4.26
N ASN A 449 2.50 -54.49 3.63
CA ASN A 449 1.91 -55.73 4.14
C ASN A 449 2.99 -56.61 4.79
N ARG A 450 2.59 -57.64 5.57
CA ARG A 450 3.53 -58.53 6.26
C ARG A 450 4.57 -59.18 5.34
N ASN A 451 4.22 -59.42 4.07
CA ASN A 451 5.08 -60.12 3.11
C ASN A 451 5.56 -59.24 1.94
N ASP A 452 4.89 -58.13 1.64
CA ASP A 452 5.16 -57.31 0.45
C ASP A 452 5.13 -55.81 0.77
N LYS A 453 6.00 -55.06 0.09
CA LYS A 453 5.94 -53.59 0.03
C LYS A 453 5.59 -53.18 -1.39
N SER A 454 4.43 -52.55 -1.57
CA SER A 454 4.05 -51.94 -2.84
C SER A 454 4.18 -50.43 -2.73
N THR A 455 4.81 -49.82 -3.73
CA THR A 455 4.95 -48.38 -3.86
C THR A 455 4.17 -47.93 -5.08
N SER A 456 3.14 -47.13 -4.87
CA SER A 456 2.36 -46.53 -5.94
C SER A 456 2.78 -45.09 -6.11
N ILE A 457 3.01 -44.68 -7.36
CA ILE A 457 3.30 -43.29 -7.72
C ILE A 457 2.10 -42.79 -8.49
N SER A 458 1.40 -41.82 -7.92
CA SER A 458 0.28 -41.14 -8.57
C SER A 458 0.61 -39.65 -8.74
N THR A 459 -0.07 -39.00 -9.67
CA THR A 459 0.06 -37.57 -9.89
C THR A 459 -1.27 -36.88 -9.66
N GLN A 460 -1.27 -35.79 -8.89
CA GLN A 460 -2.47 -35.00 -8.61
C GLN A 460 -2.16 -33.51 -8.76
N MET A 461 -3.14 -32.74 -9.23
CA MET A 461 -3.06 -31.27 -9.19
C MET A 461 -3.23 -30.80 -7.76
N ASP A 462 -2.20 -30.17 -7.20
CA ASP A 462 -2.20 -29.59 -5.86
C ASP A 462 -1.76 -28.12 -5.92
N SER A 463 -1.99 -27.36 -4.84
CA SER A 463 -1.68 -25.92 -4.80
C SER A 463 -0.19 -25.67 -4.99
N LEU A 464 0.18 -24.71 -5.85
CA LEU A 464 1.59 -24.36 -6.07
C LEU A 464 2.24 -23.84 -4.78
N ILE A 465 1.51 -22.99 -4.06
CA ILE A 465 1.91 -22.49 -2.74
C ILE A 465 0.70 -22.69 -1.82
N PRO A 466 0.73 -23.67 -0.91
CA PRO A 466 -0.37 -23.92 0.01
C PRO A 466 -0.59 -22.77 1.01
N ALA A 467 -1.85 -22.50 1.38
CA ALA A 467 -2.21 -21.47 2.36
C ALA A 467 -1.48 -21.64 3.73
N SER A 468 -1.23 -22.88 4.15
CA SER A 468 -0.46 -23.18 5.36
C SER A 468 1.00 -22.75 5.24
N LYS A 469 1.60 -22.80 4.04
CA LYS A 469 2.96 -22.31 3.79
C LYS A 469 3.01 -20.79 3.88
N ILE A 470 2.03 -20.12 3.26
CA ILE A 470 1.87 -18.65 3.32
C ILE A 470 1.72 -18.18 4.78
N SER A 471 0.93 -18.91 5.58
CA SER A 471 0.69 -18.60 6.99
C SER A 471 1.91 -18.81 7.89
N ASN A 472 2.91 -19.56 7.44
CA ASN A 472 4.13 -19.88 8.19
C ASN A 472 5.39 -19.31 7.54
N LEU A 473 5.25 -18.31 6.66
CA LEU A 473 6.40 -17.63 6.07
C LEU A 473 7.22 -16.97 7.17
N THR A 474 8.54 -17.17 7.10
CA THR A 474 9.50 -16.47 7.95
C THR A 474 9.67 -15.03 7.45
N GLN A 475 10.05 -14.12 8.34
CA GLN A 475 10.37 -12.73 7.98
C GLN A 475 11.37 -12.68 6.81
N GLY A 476 11.10 -11.81 5.83
CA GLY A 476 11.94 -11.68 4.62
C GLY A 476 11.60 -12.68 3.50
N MET A 477 10.85 -13.74 3.78
CA MET A 477 10.28 -14.63 2.75
C MET A 477 8.96 -14.06 2.25
N PHE A 478 8.84 -13.98 0.93
CA PHE A 478 7.65 -13.49 0.25
C PHE A 478 7.18 -14.49 -0.80
N VAL A 479 5.86 -14.53 -0.97
CA VAL A 479 5.19 -15.19 -2.09
C VAL A 479 4.44 -14.14 -2.89
N GLY A 480 4.24 -14.37 -4.17
CA GLY A 480 3.54 -13.38 -4.97
C GLY A 480 3.54 -13.66 -6.44
N ALA A 481 3.01 -12.69 -7.19
CA ALA A 481 2.95 -12.74 -8.64
C ALA A 481 3.15 -11.34 -9.22
N VAL A 482 3.95 -11.24 -10.28
CA VAL A 482 4.14 -9.99 -11.04
C VAL A 482 3.44 -10.05 -12.39
N SER A 483 3.04 -8.88 -12.89
CA SER A 483 2.48 -8.71 -14.22
C SER A 483 3.53 -8.18 -15.19
N ASP A 484 3.41 -8.58 -16.46
CA ASP A 484 4.32 -8.21 -17.54
C ASP A 484 3.66 -7.33 -18.63
N ASN A 485 4.48 -6.96 -19.62
CA ASN A 485 4.07 -6.24 -20.82
C ASN A 485 4.23 -7.13 -22.06
N PHE A 486 3.63 -6.72 -23.18
CA PHE A 486 3.73 -7.47 -24.43
C PHE A 486 5.18 -7.65 -24.89
N ASP A 487 6.00 -6.59 -24.70
CA ASP A 487 7.40 -6.53 -25.12
C ASP A 487 8.38 -7.09 -24.06
N GLU A 488 7.94 -7.25 -22.82
CA GLU A 488 8.78 -7.63 -21.66
C GLU A 488 8.17 -8.81 -20.92
N ARG A 489 7.99 -9.93 -21.64
CA ARG A 489 7.32 -11.12 -21.09
C ARG A 489 8.16 -11.79 -20.01
N ILE A 490 7.51 -12.14 -18.91
CA ILE A 490 8.13 -12.87 -17.79
C ILE A 490 7.58 -14.30 -17.82
N ASP A 491 8.47 -15.28 -17.96
CA ASP A 491 8.08 -16.69 -18.05
C ASP A 491 7.61 -17.22 -16.69
N GLN A 492 8.34 -16.87 -15.62
CA GLN A 492 8.05 -17.26 -14.24
C GLN A 492 7.54 -16.06 -13.43
N LYS A 493 6.24 -15.81 -13.52
CA LYS A 493 5.59 -14.65 -12.86
C LYS A 493 5.38 -14.83 -11.37
N ILE A 494 5.18 -16.07 -10.94
CA ILE A 494 4.95 -16.43 -9.54
C ILE A 494 6.30 -16.61 -8.86
N PHE A 495 6.40 -16.22 -7.60
CA PHE A 495 7.62 -16.38 -6.82
C PHE A 495 7.31 -16.85 -5.39
N HIS A 496 8.29 -17.52 -4.79
CA HIS A 496 8.35 -17.90 -3.38
C HIS A 496 9.81 -17.83 -2.96
N ALA A 497 10.24 -16.68 -2.45
CA ALA A 497 11.66 -16.38 -2.27
C ALA A 497 11.92 -15.45 -1.09
N GLU A 498 13.13 -15.52 -0.57
CA GLU A 498 13.69 -14.49 0.29
C GLU A 498 14.02 -13.27 -0.56
N ILE A 499 13.50 -12.10 -0.20
CA ILE A 499 13.93 -10.83 -0.82
C ILE A 499 15.21 -10.39 -0.10
N VAL A 500 16.32 -10.37 -0.83
CA VAL A 500 17.64 -10.13 -0.25
C VAL A 500 17.90 -8.63 -0.15
N VAL A 501 17.78 -8.09 1.06
CA VAL A 501 18.20 -6.71 1.32
C VAL A 501 19.63 -6.70 1.85
N ASN A 502 20.51 -5.91 1.25
CA ASN A 502 21.89 -5.77 1.72
C ASN A 502 21.93 -4.92 3.00
N VAL A 503 21.75 -5.56 4.16
CA VAL A 503 21.71 -4.90 5.47
C VAL A 503 22.96 -4.07 5.73
N ALA A 504 24.15 -4.56 5.37
CA ALA A 504 25.40 -3.81 5.58
C ALA A 504 25.42 -2.51 4.76
N LYS A 505 24.96 -2.55 3.50
CA LYS A 505 24.85 -1.36 2.65
C LYS A 505 23.80 -0.40 3.20
N VAL A 506 22.61 -0.89 3.54
CA VAL A 506 21.53 -0.04 4.07
C VAL A 506 21.95 0.58 5.41
N SER A 507 22.57 -0.17 6.31
CA SER A 507 23.07 0.38 7.58
C SER A 507 24.21 1.38 7.40
N ALA A 508 25.02 1.26 6.35
CA ALA A 508 26.01 2.29 6.02
C ALA A 508 25.32 3.55 5.49
N GLU A 509 24.40 3.39 4.52
CA GLU A 509 23.59 4.49 3.98
C GLU A 509 22.84 5.23 5.11
N THR A 510 22.15 4.52 6.00
CA THR A 510 21.38 5.11 7.10
C THR A 510 22.23 5.84 8.14
N LYS A 511 23.51 5.50 8.28
CA LYS A 511 24.42 6.26 9.18
C LYS A 511 24.78 7.63 8.64
N ASP A 512 24.77 7.77 7.31
CA ASP A 512 25.09 9.00 6.61
C ASP A 512 23.83 9.84 6.32
N TYR A 513 22.66 9.41 6.79
CA TYR A 513 21.41 10.14 6.58
C TYR A 513 21.41 11.47 7.34
N GLU A 514 21.03 12.51 6.61
CA GLU A 514 20.73 13.82 7.16
C GLU A 514 19.26 13.87 7.58
N PRO A 515 18.97 14.50 8.74
CA PRO A 515 17.59 14.71 9.16
C PRO A 515 16.89 15.68 8.19
N ILE A 516 15.58 15.51 8.03
CA ILE A 516 14.76 16.47 7.29
C ILE A 516 14.93 17.86 7.93
N PRO A 517 15.29 18.89 7.15
CA PRO A 517 15.61 20.22 7.67
C PRO A 517 14.38 20.88 8.30
N ILE A 518 14.64 21.90 9.11
CA ILE A 518 13.59 22.82 9.55
C ILE A 518 13.13 23.59 8.31
N ILE A 519 11.83 23.47 8.01
CA ILE A 519 11.18 24.06 6.84
C ILE A 519 10.68 25.45 7.18
N ALA A 520 9.96 25.57 8.30
CA ALA A 520 9.42 26.83 8.77
C ALA A 520 10.26 27.33 9.96
N ASP A 521 10.91 28.45 9.77
CA ASP A 521 11.62 29.15 10.84
C ASP A 521 10.64 30.04 11.62
N PHE A 522 10.63 29.87 12.93
CA PHE A 522 9.76 30.60 13.86
C PHE A 522 10.56 31.54 14.77
N LYS A 523 11.75 31.97 14.32
CA LYS A 523 12.57 32.96 15.02
C LYS A 523 11.97 34.36 14.90
N ASN A 524 11.88 35.06 16.03
CA ASN A 524 11.52 36.47 16.08
C ASN A 524 12.69 37.39 15.68
N GLU A 525 12.44 38.70 15.59
CA GLU A 525 13.46 39.75 15.40
C GLU A 525 14.58 39.71 16.46
N THR A 526 14.31 39.11 17.62
CA THR A 526 15.26 38.87 18.72
C THR A 526 15.96 37.50 18.69
N ASP A 527 15.81 36.74 17.60
CA ASP A 527 16.31 35.36 17.41
C ASP A 527 15.78 34.33 18.43
N SER A 528 14.70 34.68 19.15
CA SER A 528 14.03 33.80 20.12
C SER A 528 12.96 32.94 19.44
N ASP A 529 12.76 31.72 19.94
CA ASP A 529 11.74 30.79 19.46
C ASP A 529 10.32 31.34 19.71
N ASN A 530 9.57 31.54 18.62
CA ASN A 530 8.20 32.01 18.64
C ASN A 530 7.18 31.07 17.97
N LEU A 531 7.50 29.78 17.93
CA LEU A 531 6.62 28.77 17.35
C LEU A 531 5.20 28.85 17.93
N GLN A 532 5.09 28.89 19.25
CA GLN A 532 3.81 28.81 19.93
C GLN A 532 2.96 30.07 19.70
N GLU A 533 3.53 31.28 19.81
CA GLU A 533 2.72 32.50 19.61
C GLU A 533 2.35 32.67 18.14
N THR A 534 3.22 32.31 17.19
CA THR A 534 2.92 32.40 15.75
C THR A 534 1.74 31.51 15.37
N ILE A 535 1.76 30.25 15.80
CA ILE A 535 0.71 29.27 15.48
C ILE A 535 -0.60 29.66 16.20
N GLU A 536 -0.51 30.09 17.45
CA GLU A 536 -1.66 30.53 18.23
C GLU A 536 -2.24 31.84 17.68
N ALA A 537 -1.42 32.75 17.17
CA ALA A 537 -1.87 33.96 16.49
C ALA A 537 -2.63 33.62 15.21
N ASN A 538 -2.13 32.70 14.38
CA ASN A 538 -2.86 32.22 13.20
C ASN A 538 -4.19 31.56 13.61
N TYR A 539 -4.20 30.75 14.67
CA TYR A 539 -5.41 30.12 15.17
C TYR A 539 -6.47 31.15 15.58
N ARG A 540 -6.07 32.21 16.32
CA ARG A 540 -6.97 33.31 16.69
C ARG A 540 -7.39 34.13 15.48
N HIS A 541 -6.51 34.35 14.52
CA HIS A 541 -6.79 35.08 13.29
C HIS A 541 -7.92 34.40 12.51
N VAL A 542 -7.83 33.09 12.27
CA VAL A 542 -8.89 32.32 11.57
C VAL A 542 -10.25 32.47 12.27
N LYS A 543 -10.27 32.45 13.60
CA LYS A 543 -11.51 32.65 14.36
C LYS A 543 -12.06 34.05 14.21
N GLN A 544 -11.18 35.05 14.26
CA GLN A 544 -11.55 36.44 14.09
C GLN A 544 -12.07 36.71 12.68
N ASP A 545 -11.45 36.12 11.66
CA ASP A 545 -11.90 36.20 10.26
C ASP A 545 -13.34 35.74 10.12
N VAL A 546 -13.69 34.59 10.72
CA VAL A 546 -15.06 34.06 10.68
C VAL A 546 -16.05 34.93 11.45
N LEU A 547 -15.66 35.49 12.60
CA LEU A 547 -16.51 36.44 13.33
C LEU A 547 -16.80 37.68 12.48
N SER A 548 -15.77 38.28 11.92
CA SER A 548 -15.88 39.47 11.08
C SER A 548 -16.67 39.21 9.80
N LEU A 549 -16.48 38.04 9.18
CA LEU A 549 -17.27 37.58 8.03
C LEU A 549 -18.76 37.52 8.37
N VAL A 550 -19.12 36.87 9.49
CA VAL A 550 -20.52 36.74 9.91
C VAL A 550 -21.14 38.09 10.21
N ASP A 551 -20.42 38.98 10.91
CA ASP A 551 -20.90 40.32 11.22
C ASP A 551 -21.13 41.14 9.94
N SER A 552 -20.17 41.10 9.00
CA SER A 552 -20.26 41.79 7.71
C SER A 552 -21.47 41.32 6.89
N GLU A 553 -21.65 40.00 6.75
CA GLU A 553 -22.78 39.45 6.00
C GLU A 553 -24.12 39.71 6.69
N THR A 554 -24.15 39.68 8.03
CA THR A 554 -25.34 40.04 8.79
C THR A 554 -25.75 41.49 8.54
N ILE A 555 -24.77 42.41 8.49
CA ILE A 555 -25.03 43.81 8.15
C ILE A 555 -25.55 43.92 6.71
N ARG A 556 -24.90 43.28 5.75
CA ARG A 556 -25.31 43.26 4.34
C ARG A 556 -26.77 42.84 4.19
N ILE A 557 -27.14 41.71 4.79
CA ILE A 557 -28.49 41.14 4.72
C ILE A 557 -29.52 42.05 5.40
N LYS A 558 -29.19 42.69 6.53
CA LYS A 558 -30.08 43.68 7.17
C LYS A 558 -30.30 44.93 6.32
N THR A 559 -29.27 45.36 5.59
CA THR A 559 -29.34 46.57 4.76
C THR A 559 -30.00 46.35 3.41
N ASP A 560 -30.04 45.11 2.92
CA ASP A 560 -30.68 44.77 1.65
C ASP A 560 -32.19 44.49 1.85
N PRO A 561 -33.10 45.33 1.30
CA PRO A 561 -34.54 45.14 1.45
C PRO A 561 -35.05 43.78 0.94
N ASN A 562 -34.36 43.17 -0.04
CA ASN A 562 -34.77 41.89 -0.61
C ASN A 562 -34.35 40.71 0.29
N LEU A 563 -33.35 40.88 1.14
CA LEU A 563 -32.79 39.81 1.97
C LEU A 563 -33.12 39.95 3.47
N ALA A 564 -33.54 41.13 3.91
CA ALA A 564 -33.82 41.42 5.33
C ALA A 564 -34.80 40.43 5.98
N HIS A 565 -35.71 39.84 5.19
CA HIS A 565 -36.67 38.83 5.65
C HIS A 565 -36.02 37.51 6.12
N LEU A 566 -34.77 37.23 5.72
CA LEU A 566 -34.02 36.03 6.12
C LEU A 566 -33.54 36.09 7.57
N ILE A 567 -33.39 37.29 8.15
CA ILE A 567 -33.00 37.47 9.55
C ILE A 567 -34.26 37.50 10.41
N LYS A 568 -34.53 36.39 11.09
CA LYS A 568 -35.60 36.31 12.10
C LYS A 568 -35.08 36.94 13.40
N VAL A 569 -35.84 37.90 13.93
CA VAL A 569 -35.57 38.60 15.21
C VAL A 569 -35.74 37.64 16.38
#